data_AF-A0AAJ5T2R3-F1
#
_entry.id   AF-A0AAJ5T2R3-F1
#
_cell.length_a   1.000
_cell.length_b   1.000
_cell.length_c   1.000
_cell.angle_alpha   90.00
_cell.angle_beta   90.00
_cell.angle_gamma   90.00
#
_symmetry.space_group_name_H-M   'P 1'
#
loop_
_entity.id
_entity.type
_entity.pdbx_description
1 polymer ?
#
loop_
_entity_poly.entity_id
_entity_poly.type
_entity_poly.pdbx_seq_one_letter_code
_entity_poly.pdbx_strand_id
1 'polypeptide(L)'
;MTHHTNDARACAHLAEWNPIETAPHDGTPMLLFARAKNATASAIVIGWWLRDLGWIEAAFTPNHPVGLVPSLWMPLPAFPNLPPQKQEGTC
;
A
#
# COMPACT_ATOMS: atom_id res chain seq x y z
N MET A 1 -1.66 40.94 -17.71
CA MET A 1 -2.57 39.78 -17.65
C MET A 1 -1.71 38.53 -17.71
N THR A 2 -1.13 38.17 -16.56
CA THR A 2 -0.18 37.04 -16.43
C THR A 2 -0.98 35.78 -16.13
N HIS A 3 -1.03 34.87 -17.10
CA HIS A 3 -1.53 33.52 -16.87
C HIS A 3 -0.53 32.78 -15.98
N HIS A 4 -0.93 32.52 -14.73
CA HIS A 4 -0.23 31.56 -13.89
C HIS A 4 -0.51 30.16 -14.45
N THR A 5 0.51 29.55 -15.04
CA THR A 5 0.52 28.15 -15.47
C THR A 5 0.36 27.28 -14.24
N ASN A 6 -0.79 26.61 -14.13
CA ASN A 6 -1.08 25.61 -13.12
C ASN A 6 -0.38 24.30 -13.52
N ASP A 7 0.95 24.28 -13.41
CA ASP A 7 1.76 23.07 -13.57
C ASP A 7 1.72 22.26 -12.27
N ALA A 8 0.52 21.81 -11.87
CA ALA A 8 0.38 20.73 -10.89
C ALA A 8 0.60 19.38 -11.60
N ARG A 9 1.80 19.19 -12.17
CA ARG A 9 2.24 17.87 -12.59
C ARG A 9 2.64 17.12 -11.31
N ALA A 10 1.64 16.61 -10.60
CA ALA A 10 1.86 15.68 -9.51
C ALA A 10 2.64 14.50 -10.10
N CYS A 11 3.95 14.45 -9.86
CA CYS A 11 4.79 13.32 -10.18
C CYS A 11 4.33 12.15 -9.30
N ALA A 12 3.30 11.44 -9.74
CA ALA A 12 3.12 10.05 -9.36
C ALA A 12 4.36 9.32 -9.90
N HIS A 13 5.43 9.26 -9.11
CA HIS A 13 6.47 8.27 -9.33
C HIS A 13 5.74 6.93 -9.32
N LEU A 14 5.60 6.31 -10.50
CA LEU A 14 5.13 4.94 -10.59
C LEU A 14 6.14 4.13 -9.79
N ALA A 15 5.76 3.76 -8.57
CA ALA A 15 6.63 2.97 -7.73
C ALA A 15 6.92 1.65 -8.44
N GLU A 16 8.19 1.40 -8.74
CA GLU A 16 8.61 0.14 -9.34
C GLU A 16 8.54 -0.98 -8.30
N TRP A 17 8.26 -2.20 -8.77
CA TRP A 17 8.33 -3.39 -7.93
C TRP A 17 9.80 -3.68 -7.59
N ASN A 18 10.08 -3.81 -6.29
CA ASN A 18 11.40 -4.09 -5.76
C ASN A 18 11.46 -5.51 -5.18
N PRO A 19 12.64 -6.18 -5.17
CA PRO A 19 12.82 -7.45 -4.47
C PRO A 19 12.48 -7.35 -2.99
N ILE A 20 11.83 -8.37 -2.43
CA ILE A 20 11.38 -8.34 -1.03
C ILE A 20 12.50 -8.15 -0.01
N GLU A 21 13.73 -8.55 -0.33
CA GLU A 21 14.89 -8.44 0.55
C GLU A 21 15.28 -6.97 0.84
N THR A 22 14.80 -6.02 0.02
CA THR A 22 15.04 -4.59 0.20
C THR A 22 13.90 -3.88 0.91
N ALA A 23 12.82 -4.59 1.28
CA ALA A 23 11.66 -3.99 1.91
C ALA A 23 11.96 -3.53 3.34
N PRO A 24 11.34 -2.41 3.79
CA PRO A 24 11.50 -1.96 5.16
C PRO A 24 10.78 -2.91 6.14
N HIS A 25 11.46 -3.29 7.21
CA HIS A 25 10.93 -4.12 8.30
C HIS A 25 10.44 -3.28 9.50
N ASP A 26 9.90 -2.09 9.23
CA ASP A 26 9.54 -1.08 10.24
C ASP A 26 8.04 -1.03 10.56
N GLY A 27 7.24 -1.91 9.95
CA GLY A 27 5.78 -1.94 10.11
C GLY A 27 5.01 -1.02 9.17
N THR A 28 5.68 -0.31 8.26
CA THR A 28 5.02 0.50 7.24
C THR A 28 4.20 -0.38 6.29
N PRO A 29 2.91 -0.09 6.05
CA PRO A 29 2.10 -0.82 5.09
C PRO A 29 2.52 -0.54 3.65
N MET A 30 2.57 -1.59 2.83
CA MET A 30 3.02 -1.54 1.44
C MET A 30 2.23 -2.52 0.58
N LEU A 31 2.34 -2.40 -0.75
CA LEU A 31 1.85 -3.43 -1.66
C LEU A 31 2.89 -4.54 -1.77
N LEU A 32 2.43 -5.78 -1.72
CA LEU A 32 3.24 -6.98 -1.82
C LEU A 32 2.70 -7.86 -2.94
N PHE A 33 3.59 -8.41 -3.77
CA PHE A 33 3.26 -9.60 -4.55
C PHE A 33 3.64 -10.82 -3.71
N ALA A 34 2.63 -11.50 -3.16
CA ALA A 34 2.82 -12.50 -2.12
C ALA A 34 1.81 -13.63 -2.25
N ARG A 35 2.17 -14.78 -1.72
CA ARG A 35 1.23 -15.86 -1.42
C ARG A 35 1.06 -15.98 0.09
N ALA A 36 -0.11 -16.42 0.54
CA ALA A 36 -0.24 -16.92 1.90
C ALA A 36 0.70 -18.13 2.11
N LYS A 37 1.20 -18.33 3.33
CA LYS A 37 2.10 -19.45 3.67
C LYS A 37 1.55 -20.82 3.20
N ASN A 38 0.24 -21.00 3.28
CA ASN A 38 -0.48 -22.24 2.93
C ASN A 38 -1.13 -22.21 1.53
N ALA A 39 -0.84 -21.18 0.72
CA ALA A 39 -1.34 -21.06 -0.65
C ALA A 39 -0.20 -21.26 -1.66
N THR A 40 -0.57 -21.70 -2.87
CA THR A 40 0.36 -21.90 -3.99
C THR A 40 0.45 -20.70 -4.92
N ALA A 41 -0.64 -19.94 -5.09
CA ALA A 41 -0.71 -18.80 -5.97
C ALA A 41 -0.34 -17.50 -5.24
N SER A 42 0.41 -16.64 -5.92
CA SER A 42 0.68 -15.27 -5.47
C SER A 42 -0.40 -14.31 -5.97
N ALA A 43 -0.67 -13.27 -5.19
CA ALA A 43 -1.54 -12.16 -5.51
C ALA A 43 -0.92 -10.84 -5.04
N ILE A 44 -1.46 -9.73 -5.54
CA ILE A 44 -1.14 -8.41 -5.00
C ILE A 44 -2.00 -8.18 -3.76
N VAL A 45 -1.37 -7.93 -2.62
CA VAL A 45 -2.02 -7.68 -1.33
C VAL A 45 -1.41 -6.45 -0.66
N ILE A 46 -2.13 -5.87 0.30
CA ILE A 46 -1.54 -4.90 1.23
C ILE A 46 -1.02 -5.69 2.43
N GLY A 47 0.21 -5.44 2.86
CA GLY A 47 0.78 -6.08 4.03
C GLY A 47 1.88 -5.25 4.68
N TRP A 48 2.38 -5.73 5.82
CA TRP A 48 3.46 -5.11 6.57
C TRP A 48 4.25 -6.16 7.36
N TRP A 49 5.43 -5.76 7.84
CA TRP A 49 6.26 -6.60 8.70
C TRP A 49 5.96 -6.35 10.18
N LEU A 50 5.82 -7.42 10.95
CA LEU A 50 5.80 -7.37 12.41
C LEU A 50 6.93 -8.23 12.97
N ARG A 51 7.67 -7.70 13.96
CA ARG A 51 8.85 -8.37 14.53
C ARG A 51 8.59 -9.82 14.93
N ASP A 52 7.45 -10.09 15.56
CA ASP A 52 7.15 -11.41 16.13
C ASP A 52 6.44 -12.36 15.14
N LEU A 53 5.89 -11.84 14.03
CA LEU A 53 5.04 -12.59 13.10
C LEU A 53 5.61 -12.68 11.68
N GLY A 54 6.55 -11.81 11.34
CA GLY A 54 7.06 -11.61 9.99
C GLY A 54 6.08 -10.83 9.11
N TRP A 55 6.08 -11.13 7.81
CA TRP A 55 5.16 -10.55 6.84
C TRP A 55 3.73 -11.05 7.06
N ILE A 56 2.79 -10.11 7.21
CA ILE A 56 1.36 -10.41 7.34
C ILE A 56 0.52 -9.58 6.37
N GLU A 57 -0.61 -10.13 5.98
CA GLU A 57 -1.63 -9.44 5.19
C GLU A 57 -2.45 -8.47 6.06
N ALA A 58 -2.86 -7.35 5.45
CA ALA A 58 -3.88 -6.47 6.00
C ALA A 58 -5.23 -7.19 6.08
N ALA A 59 -5.65 -7.56 7.29
CA ALA A 59 -6.94 -8.20 7.53
C ALA A 59 -7.89 -7.27 8.28
N PHE A 60 -9.18 -7.35 7.95
CA PHE A 60 -10.27 -6.70 8.70
C PHE A 60 -11.00 -7.73 9.55
N THR A 61 -11.44 -7.33 10.75
CA THR A 61 -12.33 -8.14 11.60
C THR A 61 -13.54 -8.63 10.80
N PRO A 62 -13.92 -9.92 10.87
CA PRO A 62 -13.46 -10.96 11.81
C PRO A 62 -12.22 -11.76 11.37
N ASN A 63 -11.55 -11.40 10.27
CA ASN A 63 -10.42 -12.17 9.75
C ASN A 63 -9.16 -11.98 10.60
N HIS A 64 -8.43 -13.08 10.83
CA HIS A 64 -7.13 -13.04 11.49
C HIS A 64 -6.02 -12.68 10.49
N PRO A 65 -4.93 -12.01 10.92
CA PRO A 65 -3.78 -11.76 10.06
C PRO A 65 -3.22 -13.07 9.49
N VAL A 66 -3.03 -13.12 8.17
CA VAL A 66 -2.47 -14.28 7.48
C VAL A 66 -0.99 -14.05 7.24
N GLY A 67 -0.16 -15.04 7.59
CA GLY A 67 1.28 -15.00 7.29
C GLY A 67 1.54 -15.11 5.78
N LEU A 68 2.40 -14.24 5.28
CA LEU A 68 2.74 -14.13 3.87
C LEU A 68 4.15 -14.66 3.56
N VAL A 69 4.35 -15.04 2.30
CA VAL A 69 5.66 -15.25 1.67
C VAL A 69 5.72 -14.31 0.46
N PRO A 70 6.15 -13.04 0.65
CA PRO A 70 6.27 -12.08 -0.43
C PRO A 70 7.52 -12.34 -1.29
N SER A 71 7.46 -11.95 -2.56
CA SER A 71 8.62 -11.93 -3.47
C SER A 71 8.95 -10.53 -3.98
N LEU A 72 7.96 -9.64 -4.08
CA LEU A 72 8.14 -8.25 -4.50
C LEU A 72 7.35 -7.30 -3.60
N TRP A 73 7.82 -6.06 -3.51
CA TRP A 73 7.13 -4.98 -2.80
C TRP A 73 7.17 -3.66 -3.57
N MET A 74 6.24 -2.76 -3.26
CA MET A 74 6.29 -1.36 -3.65
C MET A 74 5.59 -0.51 -2.57
N PRO A 75 6.00 0.76 -2.34
CA PRO A 75 5.26 1.66 -1.47
C PRO A 75 3.81 1.81 -1.95
N LEU A 76 2.90 2.08 -1.01
CA LEU A 76 1.52 2.43 -1.36
C LEU A 76 1.53 3.69 -2.24
N PRO A 77 0.80 3.70 -3.37
CA PRO A 77 0.62 4.90 -4.16
C PRO A 77 0.05 6.02 -3.28
N ALA A 78 0.48 7.25 -3.53
CA ALA A 78 -0.17 8.40 -2.91
C ALA A 78 -1.66 8.37 -3.25
N PHE A 79 -2.52 8.65 -2.27
CA PHE A 79 -3.94 8.83 -2.52
C PHE A 79 -4.11 9.94 -3.56
N PRO A 80 -4.99 9.76 -4.56
CA PRO A 80 -5.30 10.84 -5.48
C PRO A 80 -5.83 12.02 -4.67
N ASN A 81 -5.50 13.25 -5.07
CA ASN A 81 -6.07 14.46 -4.47
C ASN A 81 -7.60 14.37 -4.60
N LEU A 82 -8.28 13.99 -3.52
CA LEU A 82 -9.73 13.99 -3.48
C LEU A 82 -10.18 15.45 -3.47
N PRO A 83 -11.18 15.83 -4.29
CA PRO A 83 -11.81 17.15 -4.12
C PRO A 83 -12.31 17.28 -2.68
N PRO A 84 -12.30 18.49 -2.09
CA PRO A 84 -12.77 18.69 -0.73
C PRO A 84 -14.18 18.12 -0.58
N GLN A 85 -14.34 17.17 0.35
CA GLN A 85 -15.63 16.59 0.67
C GLN A 85 -16.51 17.73 1.19
N LYS A 86 -17.63 18.02 0.52
CA LYS A 86 -18.65 18.91 1.07
C LYS A 86 -19.12 18.27 2.37
N GLN A 87 -18.88 18.93 3.49
CA GLN A 87 -19.51 18.57 4.76
C GLN A 87 -21.02 18.71 4.56
N GLU A 88 -21.74 17.59 4.46
CA GLU A 88 -23.19 17.59 4.55
C GLU A 88 -23.54 17.93 6.00
N GLY A 89 -23.91 19.19 6.22
CA GLY A 89 -24.49 19.64 7.48
C GLY A 89 -25.77 18.86 7.73
N THR A 90 -25.77 18.09 8.82
CA THR A 90 -26.99 17.52 9.38
C THR A 90 -27.64 18.58 10.26
N CYS A 91 -28.92 18.85 9.99
CA CYS A 91 -29.78 19.74 10.79
C CYS A 91 -30.03 19.19 12.19
#